data_AF-A0A254N3J5-F1
#
_entry.id   AF-A0A254N3J5-F1
#
_cell.length_a   1.000
_cell.length_b   1.000
_cell.length_c   1.000
_cell.angle_alpha   90.00
_cell.angle_beta   90.00
_cell.angle_gamma   90.00
#
_symmetry.space_group_name_H-M   'P 1'
#
loop_
_entity.id
_entity.type
_entity.pdbx_description
1 polymer ?
#
loop_
_entity_poly.entity_id
_entity_poly.type
_entity_poly.pdbx_seq_one_letter_code
_entity_poly.pdbx_strand_id
1 'polypeptide(L)' 'MNAASYEKRLATAKAEAALLGAMLHALEGDGGLPLYVITWRALTCSFDSLEAVDAWLQRFGGRKS' A
#
# COMPACT_ATOMS: atom_id res chain seq x y z
N MET A 1 -5.53 11.16 13.13
CA MET A 1 -4.82 11.37 11.85
C MET A 1 -5.70 12.26 10.98
N ASN A 2 -5.18 13.36 10.43
CA ASN A 2 -5.96 14.25 9.55
C ASN A 2 -6.29 13.50 8.24
N ALA A 3 -7.55 13.55 7.78
CA ALA A 3 -7.99 12.89 6.55
C ALA A 3 -7.11 13.27 5.34
N ALA A 4 -6.77 14.55 5.20
CA ALA A 4 -5.91 15.04 4.12
C ALA A 4 -4.48 14.44 4.18
N SER A 5 -3.96 14.18 5.38
CA SER A 5 -2.64 13.55 5.55
C SER A 5 -2.68 12.07 5.17
N TYR A 6 -3.79 11.39 5.45
CA TYR A 6 -3.97 9.98 5.10
C TYR A 6 -4.08 9.80 3.58
N GLU A 7 -4.91 10.61 2.91
CA GLU A 7 -5.07 10.56 1.45
C GLU A 7 -3.75 10.79 0.72
N LYS A 8 -2.96 11.76 1.20
CA LYS A 8 -1.62 12.02 0.65
C LYS A 8 -0.70 10.80 0.79
N ARG A 9 -0.67 10.16 1.96
CA ARG A 9 0.14 8.94 2.18
C ARG A 9 -0.28 7.79 1.26
N LEU A 10 -1.59 7.53 1.16
CA LEU A 10 -2.11 6.50 0.28
C LEU A 10 -1.79 6.79 -1.19
N ALA A 11 -1.91 8.04 -1.63
CA ALA A 11 -1.56 8.44 -2.99
C ALA A 11 -0.08 8.22 -3.29
N THR A 12 0.80 8.56 -2.34
CA THR A 12 2.24 8.27 -2.44
C THR A 12 2.51 6.77 -2.53
N ALA A 13 1.94 5.96 -1.65
CA ALA A 13 2.11 4.51 -1.67
C ALA A 13 1.62 3.88 -2.99
N LYS A 14 0.52 4.38 -3.55
CA LYS A 14 0.02 3.95 -4.88
C LYS A 14 1.00 4.28 -6.00
N ALA A 15 1.57 5.49 -5.99
CA ALA A 15 2.57 5.90 -6.97
C ALA A 15 3.84 5.03 -6.87
N GLU A 16 4.30 4.74 -5.66
CA GLU A 16 5.46 3.87 -5.42
C GLU A 16 5.21 2.44 -5.87
N ALA A 17 4.05 1.86 -5.56
CA ALA A 17 3.67 0.55 -6.07
C ALA A 17 3.68 0.52 -7.60
N ALA A 18 3.12 1.55 -8.25
CA ALA A 18 3.10 1.65 -9.72
C ALA A 18 4.51 1.71 -10.33
N LEU A 19 5.46 2.40 -9.70
CA LEU A 19 6.87 2.42 -10.15
C LEU A 19 7.52 1.03 -10.13
N LEU A 20 7.05 0.12 -9.26
CA LEU A 20 7.51 -1.28 -9.21
C LEU A 20 6.75 -2.19 -10.18
N GLY A 21 5.77 -1.67 -10.91
CA GLY A 21 4.83 -2.45 -11.73
C GLY A 21 3.81 -3.23 -10.88
N ALA A 22 3.57 -2.80 -9.65
CA ALA A 22 2.54 -3.33 -8.76
C ALA A 22 1.29 -2.43 -8.76
N MET A 23 0.14 -2.97 -8.39
CA MET A 23 -1.08 -2.21 -8.17
C MET A 23 -1.45 -2.26 -6.69
N LEU A 24 -1.74 -1.11 -6.08
CA LEU A 24 -2.20 -0.99 -4.70
C LEU A 24 -3.67 -0.53 -4.68
N HIS A 25 -4.52 -1.37 -4.10
CA HIS A 25 -5.92 -1.09 -3.85
C HIS A 25 -6.13 -0.80 -2.37
N ALA A 26 -6.96 0.19 -2.06
CA ALA A 26 -7.50 0.40 -0.72
C ALA A 26 -8.99 0.05 -0.81
N LEU A 27 -9.40 -0.92 -0.01
CA LEU A 27 -10.74 -1.47 0.04
C LEU A 27 -11.29 -1.28 1.45
N GLU A 28 -12.60 -1.33 1.57
CA GLU A 28 -13.25 -1.54 2.85
C GLU A 28 -13.26 -3.05 3.11
N GLY A 29 -12.59 -3.48 4.18
CA GLY A 29 -12.58 -4.86 4.63
C GLY A 29 -13.80 -5.18 5.50
N ASP A 30 -13.88 -6.44 5.93
CA ASP A 30 -14.97 -6.90 6.78
C ASP A 30 -14.97 -6.13 8.11
N GLY A 31 -16.11 -5.51 8.45
CA GLY A 31 -16.26 -4.69 9.64
C GLY A 31 -15.90 -3.21 9.49
N GLY A 32 -15.74 -2.72 8.25
CA GLY A 32 -15.50 -1.29 7.97
C GLY A 32 -14.05 -0.85 8.21
N LEU A 33 -13.14 -1.80 8.41
CA LEU A 33 -11.71 -1.54 8.58
C LEU A 33 -11.02 -1.44 7.21
N PRO A 34 -10.03 -0.55 7.04
CA PRO A 34 -9.32 -0.45 5.78
C PRO A 34 -8.51 -1.72 5.50
N LEU A 35 -8.62 -2.22 4.27
CA LEU A 35 -7.84 -3.34 3.76
C LEU A 35 -7.03 -2.87 2.54
N TYR A 36 -5.74 -3.12 2.54
CA TYR A 36 -4.86 -2.76 1.43
C TYR A 36 -4.44 -4.01 0.69
N VAL A 37 -4.63 -4.04 -0.63
CA VAL A 37 -4.26 -5.19 -1.46
C VAL A 37 -3.23 -4.76 -2.49
N ILE A 38 -2.07 -5.41 -2.48
CA ILE A 38 -1.04 -5.25 -3.51
C ILE A 38 -1.07 -6.46 -4.43
N THR A 39 -1.17 -6.21 -5.74
CA THR A 39 -0.93 -7.22 -6.77
C THR A 39 0.36 -6.89 -7.51
N TRP A 40 1.25 -7.87 -7.65
CA TRP A 40 2.52 -7.70 -8.34
C TRP A 40 2.93 -9.00 -9.01
N ARG A 41 2.95 -9.02 -10.34
CA ARG A 41 3.17 -10.24 -11.14
C ARG A 41 2.16 -11.33 -10.75
N ALA A 42 2.62 -12.48 -10.25
CA ALA A 42 1.79 -13.58 -9.76
C ALA A 42 1.53 -13.53 -8.24
N LEU A 43 2.00 -12.49 -7.54
CA LEU A 43 1.83 -12.33 -6.10
C LEU A 43 0.64 -11.41 -5.80
N THR A 44 -0.19 -11.81 -4.85
CA THR A 44 -1.22 -10.96 -4.24
C THR A 44 -1.05 -10.99 -2.73
N CYS A 45 -0.95 -9.82 -2.10
CA CYS A 45 -0.80 -9.67 -0.66
C CYS A 45 -1.84 -8.69 -0.11
N SER A 46 -2.33 -8.94 1.09
CA SER A 46 -3.21 -8.05 1.84
C SER A 46 -2.53 -7.52 3.11
N PHE A 47 -2.84 -6.28 3.47
CA PHE A 47 -2.31 -5.58 4.64
C PHE A 47 -3.43 -4.84 5.36
N ASP A 48 -3.27 -4.70 6.67
CA ASP A 48 -4.21 -4.01 7.56
C ASP A 48 -3.87 -2.53 7.78
N SER A 49 -2.71 -2.08 7.29
CA SER A 49 -2.15 -0.76 7.57
C SER A 49 -1.28 -0.26 6.42
N LEU A 50 -1.21 1.08 6.29
CA LEU A 50 -0.29 1.72 5.34
C LEU A 50 1.18 1.52 5.74
N GLU A 51 1.47 1.39 7.03
CA GLU A 51 2.81 1.12 7.54
C GLU A 51 3.32 -0.25 7.04
N ALA A 52 2.46 -1.26 7.01
CA ALA A 52 2.81 -2.58 6.46
C ALA A 52 3.00 -2.54 4.94
N VAL A 53 2.19 -1.74 4.22
CA VAL A 53 2.40 -1.44 2.80
C VAL A 53 3.75 -0.79 2.56
N ASP A 54 4.10 0.24 3.34
CA ASP A 54 5.38 0.95 3.23
C ASP A 54 6.56 0.00 3.47
N ALA A 55 6.47 -0.89 4.46
CA ALA A 55 7.51 -1.89 4.73
C ALA A 55 7.68 -2.88 3.56
N TRP A 56 6.57 -3.30 2.93
CA TRP A 56 6.61 -4.13 1.73
C TRP A 56 7.28 -3.39 0.56
N LEU A 57 6.89 -2.13 0.32
CA LEU A 57 7.49 -1.28 -0.72
C LEU A 57 8.97 -1.04 -0.49
N GLN A 58 9.42 -0.86 0.75
CA GLN A 58 10.84 -0.74 1.10
C GLN A 58 11.61 -2.02 0.74
N ARG A 59 11.06 -3.18 1.12
CA ARG A 59 11.67 -4.50 0.89
C ARG A 59 11.85 -4.81 -0.59
N PHE A 60 10.83 -4.54 -1.41
CA PHE A 60 10.83 -4.90 -2.84
C PHE A 60 11.27 -3.77 -3.78
N GLY A 61 11.08 -2.52 -3.36
CA GLY A 61 11.48 -1.33 -4.13
C GLY A 61 12.91 -0.88 -3.92
N GLY A 62 13.66 -1.53 -3.02
CA GLY A 62 15.08 -1.29 -2.86
C GLY A 62 15.43 0.05 -2.21
N ARG A 63 14.51 0.66 -1.45
CA ARG A 63 14.88 1.77 -0.54
C ARG A 63 15.88 1.21 0.47
N LYS A 64 17.15 1.59 0.33
CA LYS A 64 18.13 1.45 1.40
C LYS A 64 17.77 2.45 2.48
N SER A 65 17.58 1.93 3.70
CA SER A 65 17.51 2.72 4.93
C SER A 65 18.70 3.67 5.06
#